data_AF-A0A7V4FZC7-F1
#
_entry.id   AF-A0A7V4FZC7-F1
#
_cell.length_a   1.000
_cell.length_b   1.000
_cell.length_c   1.000
_cell.angle_alpha   90.00
_cell.angle_beta   90.00
_cell.angle_gamma   90.00
#
_symmetry.space_group_name_H-M   'P 1'
#
loop_
_entity.id
_entity.type
_entity.pdbx_description
1 polymer ?
#
loop_
_entity_poly.entity_id
_entity_poly.type
_entity_poly.pdbx_seq_one_letter_code
_entity_poly.pdbx_strand_id
1 'polypeptide(L)'
;MEPEVIQRFLESVGQKADVDLYLKLFRAQRKESFAIIVADAQIVRAALDPFHFDLRILAGLGLYPVVLVGLLDARDADRQAQHILEWLLEDEVPAQTIESGPDMPAGIYALVRETIEKNNIPIVSLDAAKDLDIESRFRLLHNLAIGLQTRKVVFLSTSTGL
;
A
#
# COMPACT_ATOMS: atom_id res chain seq x y z
N MET A 1 12.84 -11.81 -6.53
CA MET A 1 13.62 -11.15 -7.61
C MET A 1 14.79 -10.40 -6.99
N GLU A 2 16.00 -10.48 -7.53
CA GLU A 2 17.16 -9.80 -6.92
C GLU A 2 17.08 -8.26 -7.12
N PRO A 3 17.43 -7.44 -6.11
CA PRO A 3 17.40 -5.98 -6.20
C PRO A 3 18.13 -5.41 -7.42
N GLU A 4 19.16 -6.11 -7.90
CA GLU A 4 19.94 -5.76 -9.09
C GLU A 4 19.10 -5.78 -10.38
N VAL A 5 18.10 -6.66 -10.48
CA VAL A 5 17.22 -6.75 -11.64
C VAL A 5 16.29 -5.55 -11.72
N ILE A 6 15.75 -5.12 -10.58
CA ILE A 6 14.89 -3.93 -10.48
C ILE A 6 15.70 -2.66 -10.74
N GLN A 7 16.93 -2.61 -10.23
CA GLN A 7 17.83 -1.48 -10.51
C GLN A 7 18.15 -1.39 -12.01
N ARG A 8 18.48 -2.50 -12.68
CA ARG A 8 18.68 -2.52 -14.14
C ARG A 8 17.44 -2.13 -14.92
N PHE A 9 16.25 -2.53 -14.46
CA PHE A 9 15.00 -2.08 -15.06
C PHE A 9 14.85 -0.56 -14.93
N LEU A 10 15.05 0.02 -13.75
CA LEU A 10 14.95 1.47 -13.55
C LEU A 10 16.01 2.25 -14.35
N GLU A 11 17.23 1.72 -14.45
CA GLU A 11 18.28 2.25 -15.35
C GLU A 11 17.90 2.20 -16.83
N SER A 12 16.98 1.32 -17.22
CA SER A 12 16.47 1.25 -18.61
C SER A 12 15.38 2.28 -18.91
N VAL A 13 14.69 2.81 -17.88
CA VAL A 13 13.58 3.78 -18.03
C VAL A 13 13.99 5.23 -17.75
N GLY A 14 15.15 5.47 -17.11
CA GLY A 14 15.67 6.80 -16.80
C GLY A 14 17.19 6.80 -16.56
N GLN A 15 17.79 7.98 -16.34
CA GLN A 15 19.22 8.04 -16.03
C GLN A 15 19.48 7.44 -14.64
N LYS A 16 20.44 6.52 -14.53
CA LYS A 16 20.87 5.87 -13.26
C LYS A 16 21.02 6.86 -12.10
N ALA A 17 21.58 8.04 -12.37
CA ALA A 17 21.78 9.09 -11.38
C ALA A 17 20.47 9.61 -10.76
N ASP A 18 19.40 9.71 -11.55
CA ASP A 18 18.09 10.17 -11.08
C ASP A 18 17.42 9.09 -10.22
N VAL A 19 17.51 7.83 -10.63
CA VAL A 19 17.00 6.68 -9.86
C VAL A 19 17.68 6.61 -8.50
N ASP A 20 19.01 6.67 -8.47
CA ASP A 20 19.80 6.62 -7.23
C ASP A 20 19.46 7.83 -6.32
N LEU A 21 19.27 9.01 -6.91
CA LEU A 21 18.86 10.21 -6.18
C LEU A 21 17.48 10.05 -5.54
N TYR A 22 16.47 9.59 -6.30
CA TYR A 22 15.12 9.40 -5.77
C TYR A 22 15.08 8.31 -4.69
N LEU A 23 15.78 7.19 -4.90
CA LEU A 23 15.89 6.15 -3.88
C LEU A 23 16.56 6.66 -2.61
N LYS A 24 17.61 7.48 -2.74
CA LYS A 24 18.25 8.12 -1.59
C LYS A 24 17.29 9.06 -0.85
N LEU A 25 16.50 9.85 -1.58
CA LEU A 25 15.49 10.74 -0.98
C LEU A 25 14.39 9.95 -0.26
N PHE A 26 13.91 8.84 -0.83
CA PHE A 26 12.90 8.00 -0.19
C PHE A 26 13.43 7.28 1.04
N ARG A 27 14.66 6.75 0.97
CA ARG A 27 15.31 6.08 2.10
C ARG A 27 15.76 7.03 3.22
N ALA A 28 15.87 8.33 2.94
CA ALA A 28 16.16 9.35 3.95
C ALA A 28 14.91 9.73 4.78
N GLN A 29 13.71 9.35 4.35
CA GLN A 29 12.48 9.48 5.13
C GLN A 29 12.24 8.22 5.95
N ARG A 30 11.39 8.29 6.99
CA ARG A 30 10.98 7.05 7.64
C ARG A 30 10.14 6.23 6.65
N LYS A 31 10.33 4.90 6.68
CA LYS A 31 9.68 3.98 5.74
C LYS A 31 8.15 4.12 5.77
N GLU A 32 7.56 4.32 6.95
CA GLU A 32 6.11 4.45 7.11
C GLU A 32 5.51 5.69 6.46
N SER A 33 6.31 6.71 6.17
CA SER A 33 5.85 7.95 5.52
C SER A 33 5.82 7.85 3.99
N PHE A 34 6.25 6.73 3.40
CA PHE A 34 6.45 6.57 1.96
C PHE A 34 5.20 6.91 1.13
N ALA A 35 4.14 6.10 1.24
CA ALA A 35 2.87 6.32 0.55
C ALA A 35 1.75 5.43 1.13
N ILE A 36 0.50 5.89 0.97
CA ILE A 36 -0.69 5.05 1.06
C ILE A 36 -1.22 4.84 -0.37
N ILE A 37 -1.46 3.59 -0.75
CA ILE A 37 -2.11 3.21 -2.00
C ILE A 37 -3.53 2.75 -1.67
N VAL A 38 -4.53 3.52 -2.10
CA VAL A 38 -5.93 3.15 -2.01
C VAL A 38 -6.28 2.32 -3.23
N ALA A 39 -6.44 1.02 -3.05
CA ALA A 39 -6.84 0.10 -4.12
C ALA A 39 -8.35 -0.07 -4.12
N ASP A 40 -9.02 0.38 -5.18
CA ASP A 40 -10.44 0.10 -5.36
C ASP A 40 -10.69 -1.39 -5.62
N ALA A 41 -11.88 -1.88 -5.28
CA ALA A 41 -12.30 -3.26 -5.47
C ALA A 41 -12.17 -3.70 -6.94
N GLN A 42 -12.34 -2.78 -7.90
CA GLN A 42 -12.16 -3.07 -9.32
C GLN A 42 -10.70 -3.38 -9.68
N ILE A 43 -9.72 -2.74 -9.02
CA ILE A 43 -8.30 -3.05 -9.22
C ILE A 43 -8.03 -4.48 -8.77
N VAL A 44 -8.51 -4.86 -7.58
CA VAL A 44 -8.32 -6.22 -7.05
C VAL A 44 -8.99 -7.29 -7.92
N ARG A 45 -10.08 -6.95 -8.62
CA ARG A 45 -10.80 -7.89 -9.50
C ARG A 45 -10.24 -7.97 -10.91
N ALA A 46 -9.82 -6.85 -11.50
CA ALA A 46 -9.55 -6.75 -12.93
C ALA A 46 -8.10 -6.40 -13.28
N ALA A 47 -7.31 -5.91 -12.32
CA ALA A 47 -5.95 -5.42 -12.53
C ALA A 47 -5.00 -5.84 -11.39
N LEU A 48 -5.24 -6.99 -10.77
CA LEU A 48 -4.41 -7.47 -9.66
C LEU A 48 -3.00 -7.82 -10.11
N ASP A 49 -2.82 -8.43 -11.28
CA ASP A 49 -1.50 -8.79 -11.83
C ASP A 49 -0.55 -7.59 -11.98
N PRO A 50 -0.91 -6.49 -12.68
CA PRO A 50 -0.04 -5.32 -12.76
C PRO A 50 0.14 -4.62 -11.40
N PHE A 51 -0.91 -4.56 -10.56
CA PHE A 51 -0.79 -3.96 -9.24
C PHE A 51 0.18 -4.73 -8.34
N HIS A 52 0.09 -6.06 -8.36
CA HIS A 52 0.99 -6.98 -7.68
C HIS A 52 2.44 -6.82 -8.18
N PHE A 53 2.64 -6.72 -9.50
CA PHE A 53 3.96 -6.48 -10.10
C PHE A 53 4.59 -5.17 -9.57
N ASP A 54 3.82 -4.09 -9.49
CA ASP A 54 4.27 -2.81 -8.95
C ASP A 54 4.65 -2.92 -7.46
N LEU A 55 3.83 -3.59 -6.65
CA LEU A 55 4.12 -3.82 -5.23
C LEU A 55 5.42 -4.63 -5.03
N ARG A 56 5.65 -5.63 -5.87
CA ARG A 56 6.89 -6.42 -5.88
C ARG A 56 8.12 -5.57 -6.21
N ILE A 57 8.01 -4.68 -7.21
CA ILE A 57 9.07 -3.72 -7.53
C ILE A 57 9.36 -2.82 -6.34
N LEU A 58 8.33 -2.24 -5.72
CA LEU A 58 8.48 -1.35 -4.57
C LEU A 58 9.16 -2.06 -3.39
N ALA A 59 8.72 -3.28 -3.06
CA ALA A 59 9.34 -4.09 -2.00
C ALA A 59 10.82 -4.36 -2.28
N GLY A 60 11.17 -4.71 -3.52
CA GLY A 60 12.57 -4.94 -3.91
C GLY A 60 13.45 -3.67 -3.87
N LEU A 61 12.85 -2.48 -3.92
CA LEU A 61 13.54 -1.20 -3.70
C LEU A 61 13.66 -0.82 -2.22
N GLY A 62 13.05 -1.60 -1.33
CA GLY A 62 12.94 -1.30 0.10
C GLY A 62 11.90 -0.22 0.41
N LEU A 63 10.88 -0.09 -0.45
CA LEU A 63 9.76 0.84 -0.31
C LEU A 63 8.50 0.05 0.04
N TYR A 64 7.87 0.37 1.17
CA TYR A 64 6.74 -0.38 1.71
C TYR A 64 5.50 0.50 1.76
N PRO A 65 4.72 0.60 0.66
CA PRO A 65 3.47 1.35 0.67
C PRO A 65 2.45 0.67 1.59
N VAL A 66 1.61 1.47 2.23
CA VAL A 66 0.42 0.93 2.90
C VAL A 66 -0.68 0.75 1.87
N VAL A 67 -1.13 -0.49 1.67
CA VAL A 67 -2.25 -0.79 0.77
C VAL A 67 -3.54 -0.68 1.58
N LEU A 68 -4.42 0.24 1.22
CA LEU A 68 -5.73 0.43 1.84
C LEU A 68 -6.81 -0.10 0.90
N VAL A 69 -7.64 -1.02 1.38
CA VAL A 69 -8.83 -1.53 0.66
C VAL A 69 -10.10 -1.15 1.39
N GLY A 70 -11.18 -0.97 0.63
CA GLY A 70 -12.50 -0.68 1.19
C GLY A 70 -12.83 0.79 1.43
N LEU A 71 -12.06 1.74 0.87
CA LEU A 71 -12.33 3.16 1.05
C LEU A 71 -13.66 3.60 0.40
N LEU A 72 -13.86 3.25 -0.88
CA LEU A 72 -15.06 3.64 -1.63
C LEU A 72 -16.23 2.71 -1.28
N ASP A 73 -15.98 1.40 -1.35
CA ASP A 73 -16.91 0.35 -0.95
C ASP A 73 -16.19 -0.64 -0.02
N ALA A 74 -16.54 -0.62 1.26
CA ALA A 74 -15.89 -1.46 2.26
C ALA A 74 -16.43 -2.89 2.31
N ARG A 75 -17.44 -3.22 1.49
CA ARG A 75 -17.96 -4.59 1.42
C ARG A 75 -16.90 -5.51 0.81
N ASP A 76 -16.71 -6.66 1.44
CA ASP A 76 -15.70 -7.65 1.06
C ASP A 76 -14.26 -7.12 1.15
N ALA A 77 -13.98 -6.05 1.90
CA ALA A 77 -12.64 -5.48 1.98
C ALA A 77 -11.64 -6.47 2.62
N ASP A 78 -12.06 -7.28 3.59
CA ASP A 78 -11.21 -8.34 4.16
C ASP A 78 -10.89 -9.43 3.14
N ARG A 79 -11.87 -9.84 2.34
CA ARG A 79 -11.68 -10.81 1.25
C ARG A 79 -10.71 -10.24 0.19
N GLN A 80 -10.83 -8.95 -0.14
CA GLN A 80 -9.92 -8.28 -1.06
C GLN A 80 -8.51 -8.21 -0.49
N ALA A 81 -8.35 -7.83 0.78
CA ALA A 81 -7.07 -7.80 1.47
C ALA A 81 -6.38 -9.17 1.47
N GLN A 82 -7.15 -10.22 1.77
CA GLN A 82 -6.68 -11.60 1.77
C GLN A 82 -6.25 -12.06 0.37
N HIS A 83 -7.01 -11.70 -0.67
CA HIS A 83 -6.65 -12.04 -2.06
C HIS A 83 -5.35 -11.35 -2.51
N ILE A 84 -5.15 -10.08 -2.13
CA ILE A 84 -3.88 -9.36 -2.37
C ILE A 84 -2.73 -10.05 -1.61
N LEU A 85 -2.95 -10.41 -0.35
CA LEU A 85 -1.96 -11.11 0.48
C LEU A 85 -1.52 -12.42 -0.17
N GLU A 86 -2.46 -13.25 -0.62
CA GLU A 86 -2.17 -14.54 -1.26
C GLU A 86 -1.28 -14.38 -2.49
N TRP A 87 -1.60 -13.45 -3.39
CA TRP A 87 -0.79 -13.15 -4.57
C TRP A 87 0.63 -12.69 -4.20
N LEU A 88 0.77 -11.80 -3.21
CA LEU A 88 2.08 -11.32 -2.77
C LEU A 88 2.92 -12.47 -2.18
N LEU A 89 2.31 -13.34 -1.37
CA LEU A 89 3.00 -14.46 -0.75
C LEU A 89 3.39 -15.55 -1.76
N GLU A 90 2.58 -15.79 -2.79
CA GLU A 90 2.91 -16.70 -3.90
C GLU A 90 4.21 -16.29 -4.61
N ASP A 91 4.47 -14.98 -4.68
CA ASP A 91 5.62 -14.37 -5.34
C ASP A 91 6.75 -13.96 -4.38
N GLU A 92 6.72 -14.49 -3.15
CA GLU A 92 7.70 -14.25 -2.08
C GLU A 92 7.84 -12.78 -1.68
N VAL A 93 6.79 -11.97 -1.87
CA VAL A 93 6.73 -10.58 -1.41
C VAL A 93 6.13 -10.55 0.00
N PRO A 94 6.92 -10.20 1.04
CA PRO A 94 6.42 -10.21 2.41
C PRO A 94 5.32 -9.17 2.59
N ALA A 95 4.17 -9.60 3.10
CA ALA A 95 3.01 -8.75 3.34
C ALA A 95 2.23 -9.24 4.56
N GLN A 96 1.39 -8.37 5.12
CA GLN A 96 0.56 -8.70 6.27
C GLN A 96 -0.74 -7.90 6.21
N THR A 97 -1.86 -8.59 6.45
CA THR A 97 -3.16 -7.94 6.63
C THR A 97 -3.28 -7.34 8.03
N ILE A 98 -3.89 -6.15 8.09
CA ILE A 98 -4.19 -5.41 9.30
C ILE A 98 -5.67 -5.06 9.27
N GLU A 99 -6.42 -5.67 10.18
CA GLU A 99 -7.82 -5.34 10.38
C GLU A 99 -7.95 -3.97 11.02
N SER A 100 -8.67 -3.04 10.38
CA SER A 100 -9.08 -1.80 11.04
C SER A 100 -10.42 -2.00 11.72
N GLY A 101 -10.53 -1.64 13.00
CA GLY A 101 -11.84 -1.42 13.64
C GLY A 101 -12.56 -0.18 13.06
N PRO A 102 -13.82 0.09 13.47
CA PRO A 102 -14.64 1.19 12.93
C PRO A 102 -14.05 2.58 13.18
N ASP A 103 -13.25 2.76 14.22
CA ASP A 103 -12.71 4.07 14.64
C ASP A 103 -11.21 4.25 14.37
N MET A 104 -10.57 3.41 13.54
CA MET A 104 -9.10 3.41 13.34
C MET A 104 -8.34 3.59 14.65
N PRO A 105 -8.39 2.59 15.56
CA PRO A 105 -7.83 2.75 16.90
C PRO A 105 -6.35 3.09 16.82
N ALA A 106 -5.84 3.86 17.80
CA ALA A 106 -4.45 4.30 17.83
C ALA A 106 -3.42 3.15 17.69
N GLY A 107 -3.81 1.92 18.03
CA GLY A 107 -3.00 0.71 17.83
C GLY A 107 -2.68 0.40 16.36
N ILE A 108 -3.51 0.84 15.41
CA ILE A 108 -3.29 0.51 14.00
C ILE A 108 -2.02 1.15 13.43
N TYR A 109 -1.66 2.36 13.89
CA TYR A 109 -0.41 3.00 13.50
C TYR A 109 0.81 2.22 13.98
N ALA A 110 0.73 1.66 15.19
CA ALA A 110 1.81 0.85 15.75
C ALA A 110 1.96 -0.46 14.97
N LEU A 111 0.84 -1.12 14.63
CA LEU A 111 0.83 -2.33 13.81
C LEU A 111 1.40 -2.08 12.41
N VAL A 112 0.95 -1.02 11.73
CA VAL A 112 1.48 -0.64 10.40
C VAL A 112 2.99 -0.39 10.46
N ARG A 113 3.47 0.33 11.48
CA ARG A 113 4.91 0.57 11.67
C ARG A 113 5.68 -0.72 11.92
N GLU A 114 5.19 -1.59 12.80
CA GLU A 114 5.81 -2.87 13.10
C GLU A 114 5.91 -3.75 11.85
N THR A 115 4.84 -3.80 11.04
CA THR A 115 4.82 -4.53 9.76
C THR A 115 5.87 -3.98 8.79
N ILE A 116 5.98 -2.66 8.66
CA ILE A 116 6.98 -2.01 7.78
C ILE A 116 8.41 -2.21 8.29
N GLU A 117 8.63 -2.18 9.61
CA GLU A 117 9.93 -2.45 10.22
C GLU A 117 10.41 -3.88 9.93
N LYS A 118 9.48 -4.84 9.87
CA LYS A 118 9.72 -6.22 9.43
C LYS A 118 9.91 -6.36 7.91
N ASN A 119 9.90 -5.27 7.16
CA ASN A 119 9.97 -5.24 5.70
C ASN A 119 8.78 -5.94 5.02
N ASN A 120 7.60 -5.86 5.63
CA ASN A 120 6.37 -6.38 5.06
C ASN A 120 5.52 -5.21 4.53
N ILE A 121 4.79 -5.45 3.43
CA ILE A 121 3.75 -4.54 2.95
C ILE A 121 2.51 -4.68 3.86
N PRO A 122 2.09 -3.62 4.57
CA PRO A 122 0.85 -3.64 5.33
C PRO A 122 -0.37 -3.45 4.42
N ILE A 123 -1.33 -4.35 4.53
CA ILE A 123 -2.61 -4.31 3.82
C ILE A 123 -3.71 -4.01 4.84
N VAL A 124 -4.18 -2.77 4.88
CA VAL A 124 -5.21 -2.29 5.80
C VAL A 124 -6.58 -2.47 5.18
N SER A 125 -7.46 -3.21 5.85
CA SER A 125 -8.85 -3.39 5.44
C SER A 125 -9.78 -2.49 6.23
N LEU A 126 -10.76 -1.88 5.54
CA LEU A 126 -11.84 -1.11 6.15
C LEU A 126 -13.17 -1.88 6.27
N ASP A 127 -13.19 -3.23 6.21
CA ASP A 127 -14.45 -4.00 6.27
C ASP A 127 -15.27 -3.71 7.53
N ALA A 128 -14.61 -3.54 8.69
CA ALA A 128 -15.30 -3.19 9.94
C ALA A 128 -15.93 -1.78 9.92
N ALA A 129 -15.60 -0.95 8.91
CA ALA A 129 -16.17 0.37 8.66
C ALA A 129 -17.20 0.36 7.52
N LYS A 130 -17.75 -0.80 7.13
CA LYS A 130 -18.77 -0.93 6.07
C LYS A 130 -20.08 -0.23 6.35
N ASP A 131 -20.44 -0.08 7.62
CA ASP A 131 -21.66 0.61 8.03
C ASP A 131 -21.49 2.14 8.11
N LEU A 132 -20.25 2.63 7.96
CA LEU A 132 -19.98 4.06 7.89
C LEU A 132 -20.36 4.63 6.52
N ASP A 133 -20.59 5.94 6.45
CA ASP A 133 -20.67 6.65 5.18
C ASP A 133 -19.27 6.84 4.54
N ILE A 134 -19.27 7.26 3.28
CA ILE A 134 -18.02 7.48 2.54
C ILE A 134 -17.17 8.58 3.18
N GLU A 135 -17.78 9.66 3.67
CA GLU A 135 -17.06 10.78 4.29
C GLU A 135 -16.31 10.33 5.55
N SER A 136 -16.93 9.49 6.38
CA SER A 136 -16.31 8.91 7.56
C SER A 136 -15.14 8.00 7.20
N ARG A 137 -15.24 7.19 6.14
CA ARG A 137 -14.10 6.40 5.65
C ARG A 137 -12.95 7.28 5.13
N PHE A 138 -13.25 8.40 4.48
CA PHE A 138 -12.22 9.38 4.10
C PHE A 138 -11.56 10.04 5.33
N ARG A 139 -12.30 10.25 6.43
CA ARG A 139 -11.70 10.66 7.71
C ARG A 139 -10.75 9.60 8.27
N LEU A 140 -11.07 8.31 8.14
CA LEU A 140 -10.17 7.22 8.53
C LEU A 140 -8.86 7.24 7.71
N LEU A 141 -8.95 7.42 6.39
CA LEU A 141 -7.78 7.61 5.53
C LEU A 141 -6.97 8.84 5.92
N HIS A 142 -7.63 9.97 6.21
CA HIS A 142 -6.96 11.19 6.65
C HIS A 142 -6.18 10.97 7.96
N ASN A 143 -6.80 10.30 8.92
CA ASN A 143 -6.16 9.94 10.19
C ASN A 143 -4.97 9.00 9.96
N LEU A 144 -5.10 8.01 9.06
CA LEU A 144 -4.00 7.15 8.62
C LEU A 144 -2.83 7.95 8.06
N ALA A 145 -3.12 8.86 7.13
CA ALA A 145 -2.11 9.69 6.48
C ALA A 145 -1.37 10.58 7.49
N ILE A 146 -2.08 11.21 8.43
CA ILE A 146 -1.49 12.01 9.50
C ILE A 146 -0.64 11.15 10.43
N GLY A 147 -1.16 10.01 10.89
CA GLY A 147 -0.48 9.13 11.84
C GLY A 147 0.81 8.52 11.29
N LEU A 148 0.84 8.23 10.00
CA LEU A 148 2.03 7.76 9.27
C LEU A 148 2.92 8.91 8.78
N GLN A 149 2.44 10.16 8.90
CA GLN A 149 3.08 11.36 8.38
C GLN A 149 3.38 11.27 6.88
N THR A 150 2.55 10.51 6.15
CA THR A 150 2.70 10.44 4.70
C THR A 150 2.11 11.68 4.04
N ARG A 151 2.77 12.13 2.98
CA ARG A 151 2.29 13.23 2.12
C ARG A 151 1.77 12.71 0.77
N LYS A 152 1.74 11.39 0.59
CA LYS A 152 1.43 10.75 -0.67
C LYS A 152 0.31 9.74 -0.47
N VAL A 153 -0.84 10.04 -1.08
CA VAL A 153 -1.96 9.11 -1.20
C VAL A 153 -2.20 8.91 -2.68
N VAL A 154 -2.15 7.66 -3.14
CA VAL A 154 -2.37 7.27 -4.53
C VAL A 154 -3.69 6.52 -4.59
N PHE A 155 -4.59 6.95 -5.46
CA PHE A 155 -5.85 6.24 -5.71
C PHE A 155 -5.71 5.44 -6.99
N LEU A 156 -5.94 4.13 -6.89
CA LEU A 156 -5.95 3.23 -8.02
C LEU A 156 -7.39 2.87 -8.36
N SER A 157 -7.81 3.23 -9.57
CA SER A 157 -9.09 2.89 -10.16
C SER A 157 -8.89 2.45 -11.61
N THR A 158 -9.77 1.60 -12.10
CA THR A 158 -9.84 1.23 -13.53
C THR A 158 -10.54 2.31 -14.37
N SER A 159 -11.17 3.31 -13.74
CA SER A 159 -11.73 4.49 -14.38
C SER A 159 -10.74 5.66 -14.39
N THR A 160 -10.80 6.51 -15.42
CA THR A 160 -10.06 7.77 -15.43
C THR A 160 -10.73 8.79 -14.49
N GLY A 161 -10.11 9.04 -13.34
CA GLY A 161 -10.54 10.03 -12.35
C GLY A 161 -11.28 9.45 -11.14
N LEU A 162 -11.36 10.27 -10.08
CA LEU A 162 -12.22 10.10 -8.90
C LEU A 162 -13.43 11.02 -9.02
#